data_AF-A0A6P2CT55-F1
#
_entry.id   AF-A0A6P2CT55-F1
#
_cell.length_a   1.000
_cell.length_b   1.000
_cell.length_c   1.000
_cell.angle_alpha   90.00
_cell.angle_beta   90.00
_cell.angle_gamma   90.00
#
_symmetry.space_group_name_H-M   'P 1'
#
loop_
_entity.id
_entity.type
_entity.pdbx_description
1 polymer ?
#
loop_
_entity_poly.entity_id
_entity_poly.type
_entity_poly.pdbx_seq_one_letter_code
_entity_poly.pdbx_strand_id
1 'polypeptide(L)'
;MKQNEAYILLPTVVILSVLSMAFILQNAVFNQQLQAKSKLIDLAKVDKIQIVATMQISKDSEKIMSIDNAKVRVVNKQMEITLGRHIYDRKLLVKSP
;
A
#
# COMPACT_ATOMS: atom_id res chain seq x y z
N MET A 1 35.46 45.49 15.19
CA MET A 1 35.38 44.02 15.04
C MET A 1 33.93 43.49 14.93
N LYS A 2 32.98 44.20 14.28
CA LYS A 2 31.57 43.73 14.12
C LYS A 2 31.21 43.25 12.69
N GLN A 3 32.07 43.48 11.70
CA GLN A 3 31.77 43.19 10.29
C GLN A 3 31.99 41.71 9.90
N ASN A 4 32.81 40.97 10.64
CA ASN A 4 33.16 39.59 10.30
C ASN A 4 32.10 38.57 10.72
N GLU A 5 31.32 38.83 11.77
CA GLU A 5 30.27 37.90 12.23
C GLU A 5 29.07 37.85 11.29
N ALA A 6 28.62 39.01 10.79
CA ALA A 6 27.51 39.09 9.82
C ALA A 6 27.84 38.39 8.49
N TYR A 7 29.12 38.39 8.09
CA TYR A 7 29.59 37.80 6.85
C TYR A 7 29.57 36.27 6.85
N ILE A 8 29.69 35.65 8.03
CA ILE A 8 29.61 34.20 8.22
C ILE A 8 28.16 33.76 8.46
N LEU A 9 27.38 34.55 9.19
CA LEU A 9 25.99 34.21 9.52
C LEU A 9 25.08 34.12 8.28
N LEU A 10 25.24 35.04 7.33
CA LEU A 10 24.40 35.09 6.14
C LEU A 10 24.48 33.81 5.28
N PRO A 11 25.67 33.32 4.86
CA PRO A 11 25.75 32.08 4.10
C PRO A 11 25.33 30.85 4.91
N THR A 12 25.59 30.82 6.22
CA THR A 12 25.15 29.70 7.08
C THR A 12 23.62 29.60 7.13
N VAL A 13 22.92 30.73 7.30
CA VAL A 13 21.45 30.76 7.30
C VAL A 13 20.90 30.33 5.93
N VAL A 14 21.51 30.78 4.84
CA VAL A 14 21.12 30.37 3.48
C VAL A 14 21.29 28.86 3.31
N ILE A 15 22.44 28.29 3.68
CA ILE A 15 22.69 26.84 3.58
C ILE A 15 21.68 26.05 4.43
N LEU A 16 21.45 26.46 5.68
CA LEU A 16 20.48 25.81 6.57
C LEU A 16 19.06 25.84 6.00
N SER A 17 18.66 26.98 5.42
CA SER A 17 17.33 27.11 4.80
C SER A 17 17.16 26.21 3.57
N VAL A 18 18.19 26.09 2.72
CA VAL A 18 18.18 25.16 1.58
C VAL A 18 18.11 23.70 2.06
N LEU A 19 18.92 23.34 3.06
CA LEU A 19 18.91 21.99 3.64
C LEU A 19 17.56 21.64 4.28
N SER A 20 16.97 22.60 5.01
CA SER A 20 15.63 22.43 5.60
C SER A 20 14.57 22.19 4.54
N MET A 21 14.58 22.98 3.46
CA MET A 21 13.66 22.81 2.34
C MET A 21 13.84 21.46 1.65
N ALA A 22 15.10 21.05 1.40
CA ALA A 22 15.41 19.75 0.82
C ALA A 22 14.94 18.59 1.71
N PHE A 23 15.06 18.71 3.03
CA PHE A 23 14.60 17.69 3.97
C PHE A 23 13.07 17.55 3.97
N ILE A 24 12.34 18.68 3.94
CA ILE A 24 10.87 18.68 3.86
C ILE A 24 10.41 18.02 2.56
N LEU A 25 11.03 18.36 1.42
CA LEU A 25 10.70 17.77 0.12
C LEU A 25 11.00 16.26 0.09
N GLN A 26 12.13 15.82 0.63
CA GLN A 26 12.47 14.40 0.74
C GLN A 26 11.45 13.64 1.59
N ASN A 27 11.03 14.20 2.73
CA ASN A 27 10.02 13.58 3.57
C ASN A 27 8.65 13.48 2.88
N ALA A 28 8.25 14.52 2.13
CA ALA A 28 7.01 14.49 1.37
C ALA A 28 7.02 13.39 0.30
N VAL A 29 8.11 13.29 -0.47
CA VAL A 29 8.29 12.25 -1.49
C VAL A 29 8.33 10.86 -0.85
N PHE A 30 9.06 10.69 0.24
CA PHE A 30 9.14 9.40 0.95
C PHE A 30 7.77 8.96 1.48
N ASN A 31 6.98 9.88 2.05
CA ASN A 31 5.64 9.56 2.52
C ASN A 31 4.70 9.15 1.37
N GLN A 32 4.78 9.81 0.22
CA GLN A 32 4.03 9.40 -0.97
C GLN A 32 4.45 8.01 -1.46
N GLN A 33 5.75 7.73 -1.49
CA GLN A 33 6.27 6.40 -1.85
C GLN A 33 5.82 5.32 -0.86
N LEU A 34 5.81 5.61 0.45
CA LEU A 34 5.29 4.72 1.47
C LEU A 34 3.82 4.40 1.25
N GLN A 35 2.99 5.41 0.96
CA GLN A 35 1.57 5.20 0.67
C GLN A 35 1.36 4.35 -0.59
N ALA A 36 2.12 4.61 -1.65
CA ALA A 36 2.05 3.83 -2.88
C ALA A 36 2.47 2.36 -2.64
N LYS A 37 3.58 2.14 -1.92
CA LYS A 37 4.04 0.80 -1.54
C LYS A 37 3.03 0.09 -0.64
N SER A 38 2.41 0.78 0.32
CA SER A 38 1.37 0.21 1.18
C SER A 38 0.18 -0.29 0.37
N LYS A 39 -0.29 0.50 -0.62
CA LYS A 39 -1.37 0.09 -1.52
C LYS A 39 -0.99 -1.15 -2.34
N LEU A 40 0.25 -1.22 -2.84
CA LEU A 40 0.75 -2.39 -3.56
C LEU A 40 0.83 -3.63 -2.67
N ILE A 41 1.25 -3.48 -1.41
CA ILE A 41 1.29 -4.57 -0.43
C ILE A 41 -0.11 -5.10 -0.15
N ASP A 42 -1.09 -4.22 0.05
CA ASP A 42 -2.47 -4.64 0.28
C ASP A 42 -3.07 -5.33 -0.94
N LEU A 43 -2.78 -4.85 -2.15
CA LEU A 43 -3.18 -5.50 -3.39
C LEU A 43 -2.56 -6.91 -3.50
N ALA A 44 -1.26 -7.04 -3.24
CA ALA A 44 -0.57 -8.33 -3.27
C ALA A 44 -1.11 -9.31 -2.23
N LYS A 45 -1.54 -8.85 -1.05
CA LYS A 45 -2.24 -9.69 -0.06
C LYS A 45 -3.57 -10.20 -0.60
N VAL A 46 -4.37 -9.32 -1.21
CA VAL A 46 -5.65 -9.70 -1.83
C VAL A 46 -5.42 -10.71 -2.95
N ASP A 47 -4.40 -10.53 -3.78
CA ASP A 47 -4.06 -11.48 -4.87
C ASP A 47 -3.63 -12.84 -4.33
N LYS A 48 -2.82 -12.87 -3.26
CA LYS A 48 -2.46 -14.10 -2.55
C LYS A 48 -3.71 -14.81 -2.01
N ILE A 49 -4.63 -14.08 -1.38
CA ILE A 49 -5.89 -14.63 -0.87
C ILE A 49 -6.73 -15.19 -2.02
N GLN A 50 -6.82 -14.48 -3.14
CA GLN A 50 -7.56 -14.92 -4.32
C GLN A 50 -7.01 -16.23 -4.89
N ILE A 51 -5.68 -16.38 -4.97
CA ILE A 51 -5.03 -17.61 -5.42
C ILE A 51 -5.35 -18.75 -4.46
N VAL A 52 -5.17 -18.55 -3.15
CA VAL A 52 -5.44 -19.58 -2.13
C VAL A 52 -6.91 -20.00 -2.13
N ALA A 53 -7.83 -19.04 -2.15
CA ALA A 53 -9.27 -19.29 -2.19
C ALA A 53 -9.66 -20.06 -3.45
N THR A 54 -9.10 -19.70 -4.60
CA THR A 54 -9.32 -20.41 -5.87
C THR A 54 -8.78 -21.84 -5.81
N MET A 55 -7.61 -22.07 -5.22
CA MET A 55 -7.06 -23.42 -5.04
C MET A 55 -7.91 -24.29 -4.11
N GLN A 56 -8.53 -23.67 -3.11
CA GLN A 56 -9.34 -24.37 -2.10
C GLN A 56 -10.81 -24.57 -2.52
N ILE A 57 -11.27 -23.93 -3.59
CA ILE A 57 -12.63 -24.04 -4.11
C ILE A 57 -12.59 -24.81 -5.44
N SER A 58 -12.97 -26.08 -5.39
CA SER A 58 -13.29 -26.86 -6.59
C SER A 58 -14.60 -26.36 -7.19
N LYS A 59 -14.60 -26.11 -8.51
CA LYS A 59 -15.71 -25.68 -9.39
C LYS A 59 -17.12 -25.78 -8.75
N ASP A 60 -17.78 -24.62 -8.60
CA ASP A 60 -19.22 -24.46 -8.30
C ASP A 60 -19.70 -24.80 -6.88
N SER A 61 -19.01 -24.33 -5.84
CA SER A 61 -19.61 -24.30 -4.51
C SER A 61 -19.55 -22.91 -3.89
N GLU A 62 -20.70 -22.39 -3.48
CA GLU A 62 -20.77 -21.22 -2.60
C GLU A 62 -20.06 -21.55 -1.29
N LYS A 63 -19.06 -20.76 -0.94
CA LYS A 63 -18.24 -21.04 0.24
C LYS A 63 -17.84 -19.75 0.92
N ILE A 64 -18.06 -19.72 2.23
CA ILE A 64 -17.52 -18.68 3.11
C ILE A 64 -16.32 -19.29 3.82
N MET A 65 -15.19 -18.64 3.71
CA MET A 65 -13.93 -19.10 4.31
C MET A 65 -13.13 -17.94 4.87
N SER A 66 -12.35 -18.22 5.92
CA SER A 66 -11.42 -17.24 6.49
C SER A 66 -10.00 -17.60 6.05
N ILE A 67 -9.33 -16.71 5.33
CA ILE A 67 -7.95 -16.91 4.84
C ILE A 67 -7.13 -15.69 5.26
N ASP A 68 -6.04 -15.92 5.99
CA ASP A 68 -5.06 -14.88 6.39
C ASP A 68 -5.74 -13.64 7.03
N ASN A 69 -6.70 -13.91 7.93
CA ASN A 69 -7.52 -12.90 8.63
C ASN A 69 -8.50 -12.09 7.74
N ALA A 70 -8.71 -12.52 6.48
CA ALA A 70 -9.74 -12.00 5.59
C ALA A 70 -10.93 -12.95 5.49
N LYS A 71 -12.14 -12.41 5.47
CA LYS A 71 -13.35 -13.19 5.17
C LYS A 71 -13.54 -13.21 3.66
N VAL A 72 -13.57 -14.40 3.08
CA VAL A 72 -13.76 -14.62 1.65
C VAL A 72 -15.12 -15.28 1.45
N ARG A 73 -15.98 -14.64 0.66
CA ARG A 73 -17.27 -15.21 0.23
C ARG A 73 -17.20 -15.43 -1.28
N VAL A 74 -17.44 -16.65 -1.71
CA VAL A 74 -17.53 -16.97 -3.14
C VAL A 74 -18.96 -17.33 -3.48
N VAL A 75 -19.54 -16.60 -4.44
CA VAL A 75 -20.91 -16.77 -4.96
C VAL A 75 -20.86 -16.58 -6.47
N ASN A 76 -21.43 -17.51 -7.25
CA ASN A 76 -21.55 -17.38 -8.72
C ASN A 76 -20.23 -16.99 -9.45
N LYS A 77 -19.10 -17.62 -9.11
CA LYS A 77 -17.76 -17.34 -9.66
C LYS A 77 -17.23 -15.90 -9.39
N GLN A 78 -17.91 -15.16 -8.52
CA GLN A 78 -17.41 -13.91 -7.94
C GLN A 78 -16.95 -14.18 -6.51
N MET A 79 -15.91 -13.46 -6.11
CA MET A 79 -15.26 -13.56 -4.82
C MET A 79 -15.24 -12.19 -4.17
N GLU A 80 -15.90 -12.08 -3.03
CA GLU A 80 -15.86 -10.93 -2.15
C GLU A 80 -14.82 -11.20 -1.07
N ILE A 81 -13.73 -10.44 -1.06
CA ILE A 81 -12.67 -10.52 -0.04
C ILE A 81 -12.81 -9.32 0.88
N THR A 82 -13.23 -9.57 2.12
CA THR A 82 -13.25 -8.57 3.19
C THR A 82 -11.94 -8.63 3.97
N LEU A 83 -11.09 -7.62 3.78
CA LEU A 83 -9.81 -7.46 4.48
C LEU A 83 -9.84 -6.18 5.33
N GLY A 84 -9.96 -6.33 6.65
CA GLY A 84 -10.10 -5.20 7.57
C GLY A 84 -11.40 -4.42 7.34
N ARG A 85 -11.30 -3.15 6.91
CA ARG A 85 -12.44 -2.28 6.58
C ARG A 85 -12.74 -2.19 5.07
N HIS A 86 -11.96 -2.88 4.24
CA HIS A 86 -12.08 -2.83 2.79
C HIS A 86 -12.70 -4.13 2.26
N ILE A 87 -13.60 -3.98 1.30
CA ILE A 87 -14.23 -5.08 0.56
C ILE A 87 -13.69 -5.01 -0.87
N TYR A 88 -13.18 -6.13 -1.36
CA TYR A 88 -12.62 -6.26 -2.70
C TYR A 88 -13.39 -7.30 -3.50
N ASP A 89 -13.98 -6.88 -4.61
CA ASP A 89 -14.60 -7.79 -5.57
C ASP A 89 -13.58 -8.29 -6.59
N ARG A 90 -13.50 -9.62 -6.69
CA ARG A 90 -12.58 -10.34 -7.57
C ARG A 90 -13.30 -11.46 -8.29
N LYS A 91 -12.84 -11.80 -9.50
CA LYS A 91 -13.32 -13.00 -10.21
C LYS A 91 -12.62 -14.23 -9.65
N LEU A 92 -13.36 -15.31 -9.46
CA LEU A 92 -12.78 -16.60 -9.12
C LEU A 92 -11.95 -17.12 -10.31
N LEU A 93 -10.67 -17.46 -10.08
CA LEU A 93 -9.75 -17.86 -11.14
C LEU A 93 -9.86 -19.36 -11.48
N VAL A 94 -11.01 -19.81 -11.96
CA VAL A 94 -11.20 -21.22 -12.33
C VAL A 94 -10.66 -21.52 -13.74
N LYS A 95 -9.94 -22.65 -13.88
CA LYS A 95 -9.60 -23.20 -15.21
C LYS A 95 -10.90 -23.57 -15.93
N SER A 96 -11.25 -22.84 -16.98
CA SER A 96 -12.35 -23.22 -17.87
C SER A 96 -12.04 -24.60 -18.48
N PRO A 97 -13.05 -25.49 -18.59
CA PRO A 97 -12.87 -26.81 -19.17
C PRO A 97 -12.37 -26.74 -20.62
#